data_AF-A0A7V5QZN1-F1
#
_entry.id   AF-A0A7V5QZN1-F1
#
_cell.length_a   1.000
_cell.length_b   1.000
_cell.length_c   1.000
_cell.angle_alpha   90.00
_cell.angle_beta   90.00
_cell.angle_gamma   90.00
#
_symmetry.space_group_name_H-M   'P 1'
#
loop_
_entity.id
_entity.type
_entity.pdbx_description
1 polymer ?
#
loop_
_entity_poly.entity_id
_entity_poly.type
_entity_poly.pdbx_seq_one_letter_code
_entity_poly.pdbx_strand_id
1 'polypeptide(L)'
;MKFVDEAIITVRAGNGGSGSSSFRREKFVPMGGPDGGDGGKGGDIILVGNEGLNTLIDFRHKKNFEAGRGVSGKGRQMYGKSGDDLIIKVPVGTEVYDLEMDVKIGDITEHGQRFVAAKGGDGGLGNMHFKSSRNRAPQQFTPGEDGQIRQLRLELKVLADVGLLGFPNAGKSTYVDAVSSAKPKIADYPFTTLYPALGVVSIDSETSFVVADIPGLIEGAAEGAGLGIQFLKHLQRTGLLLHMVELPVFAGMANPVQQVKALECELEKFS
;
A
#
# COMPACT_ATOMS: atom_id res chain seq x y z
N MET A 1 -15.83 -11.37 -6.03
CA MET A 1 -14.82 -10.44 -6.60
C MET A 1 -14.56 -9.35 -5.57
N LYS A 2 -13.46 -9.45 -4.81
CA LYS A 2 -13.17 -8.63 -3.62
C LYS A 2 -12.75 -7.18 -3.98
N PHE A 3 -12.70 -6.34 -2.95
CA PHE A 3 -12.77 -4.87 -2.94
C PHE A 3 -11.62 -4.13 -3.65
N VAL A 4 -11.79 -2.82 -3.88
CA VAL A 4 -10.71 -1.89 -4.32
C VAL A 4 -9.71 -1.63 -3.18
N ASP A 5 -10.05 -2.08 -1.97
CA ASP A 5 -9.26 -2.01 -0.74
C ASP A 5 -8.34 -3.23 -0.58
N GLU A 6 -8.41 -4.21 -1.48
CA GLU A 6 -7.52 -5.37 -1.48
C GLU A 6 -6.75 -5.45 -2.80
N ALA A 7 -5.43 -5.57 -2.71
CA ALA A 7 -4.56 -5.79 -3.85
C ALA A 7 -3.52 -6.87 -3.55
N ILE A 8 -3.32 -7.77 -4.51
CA ILE A 8 -2.26 -8.78 -4.45
C ILE A 8 -1.15 -8.35 -5.40
N ILE A 9 0.05 -8.20 -4.87
CA ILE A 9 1.24 -7.82 -5.61
C ILE A 9 2.35 -8.84 -5.40
N THR A 10 3.16 -9.06 -6.43
CA THR A 10 4.39 -9.82 -6.36
C THR A 10 5.56 -8.85 -6.29
N VAL A 11 6.34 -8.94 -5.22
CA VAL A 11 7.54 -8.11 -5.00
C VAL A 11 8.79 -8.99 -5.12
N ARG A 12 9.77 -8.53 -5.89
CA ARG A 12 11.06 -9.19 -6.09
C ARG A 12 12.19 -8.22 -5.82
N ALA A 13 12.85 -8.37 -4.68
CA ALA A 13 14.01 -7.56 -4.38
C ALA A 13 15.18 -7.90 -5.33
N GLY A 14 16.14 -6.99 -5.41
CA GLY A 14 17.32 -7.19 -6.25
C GLY A 14 18.21 -8.30 -5.72
N ASN A 15 18.77 -9.12 -6.61
CA ASN A 15 19.84 -10.05 -6.23
C ASN A 15 21.14 -9.29 -6.00
N GLY A 16 21.97 -9.80 -5.09
CA GLY A 16 23.32 -9.32 -4.88
C GLY A 16 24.21 -9.62 -6.09
N GLY A 17 25.16 -8.73 -6.37
CA GLY A 17 26.19 -8.97 -7.37
C GLY A 17 27.18 -10.04 -6.88
N SER A 18 27.78 -10.79 -7.80
CA SER A 18 28.81 -11.77 -7.43
C SER A 18 30.15 -11.08 -7.16
N GLY A 19 30.93 -11.64 -6.23
CA GLY A 19 32.35 -11.30 -6.09
C GLY A 19 33.14 -11.72 -7.32
N SER A 20 34.33 -11.14 -7.49
CA SER A 20 35.23 -11.48 -8.59
C SER A 20 36.44 -12.28 -8.10
N SER A 21 36.88 -13.25 -8.90
CA SER A 21 38.19 -13.87 -8.75
C SER A 21 39.13 -13.27 -9.79
N SER A 22 40.00 -12.36 -9.36
CA SER A 22 40.93 -11.66 -10.23
C SER A 22 42.30 -11.51 -9.60
N PHE A 23 43.33 -11.37 -10.44
CA PHE A 23 44.71 -11.18 -10.02
C PHE A 23 45.34 -10.03 -10.79
N ARG A 24 46.18 -9.25 -10.11
CA ARG A 24 46.92 -8.15 -10.73
C ARG A 24 47.86 -8.68 -11.80
N ARG A 25 47.83 -8.06 -12.97
CA ARG A 25 48.73 -8.35 -14.09
C ARG A 25 49.47 -7.08 -14.48
N GLU A 26 50.78 -7.06 -14.25
CA GLU A 26 51.67 -5.93 -14.57
C GLU A 26 52.88 -6.44 -15.34
N LYS A 27 53.39 -5.65 -16.28
CA LYS A 27 54.44 -6.06 -17.23
C LYS A 27 55.72 -6.60 -16.56
N PHE A 28 56.04 -6.11 -15.38
CA PHE A 28 57.25 -6.48 -14.64
C PHE A 28 56.98 -7.29 -13.36
N VAL A 29 55.73 -7.73 -13.14
CA VAL A 29 55.33 -8.53 -11.97
C VAL A 29 54.79 -9.88 -12.45
N PRO A 30 55.57 -10.97 -12.30
CA PRO A 30 55.18 -12.29 -12.81
C PRO A 30 53.91 -12.87 -12.15
N MET A 31 53.72 -12.63 -10.85
CA MET A 31 52.55 -13.09 -10.09
C MET A 31 52.06 -11.96 -9.18
N GLY A 32 51.06 -11.22 -9.65
CA GLY A 32 50.40 -10.21 -8.83
C GLY A 32 49.47 -10.84 -7.79
N GLY A 33 49.25 -10.12 -6.69
CA GLY A 33 48.30 -10.54 -5.67
C GLY A 33 46.84 -10.51 -6.16
N PRO A 34 45.90 -11.09 -5.40
CA PRO A 34 44.48 -11.04 -5.71
C PRO A 34 43.97 -9.59 -5.71
N ASP A 35 43.10 -9.27 -6.67
CA ASP A 35 42.46 -7.95 -6.83
C ASP A 35 41.01 -8.02 -7.29
N GLY A 36 40.33 -9.15 -7.06
CA GLY A 36 38.89 -9.25 -7.33
C GLY A 36 38.09 -8.49 -6.28
N GLY A 37 37.30 -7.51 -6.70
CA GLY A 37 36.37 -6.76 -5.86
C GLY A 37 35.10 -7.56 -5.53
N ASP A 38 34.36 -7.06 -4.54
CA ASP A 38 33.07 -7.62 -4.10
C ASP A 38 31.93 -7.16 -5.01
N GLY A 39 30.85 -7.93 -5.03
CA GLY A 39 29.60 -7.50 -5.66
C GLY A 39 28.83 -6.50 -4.80
N GLY A 40 28.03 -5.67 -5.45
CA GLY A 40 27.13 -4.73 -4.78
C GLY A 40 25.91 -5.43 -4.20
N LYS A 41 25.30 -4.84 -3.17
CA LYS A 41 24.02 -5.31 -2.61
C LYS A 41 22.89 -5.15 -3.64
N GLY A 42 21.92 -6.05 -3.67
CA GLY A 42 20.67 -5.85 -4.39
C GLY A 42 19.79 -4.77 -3.75
N GLY A 43 18.97 -4.10 -4.54
CA GLY A 43 18.03 -3.08 -4.07
C GLY A 43 16.89 -3.69 -3.27
N ASP A 44 16.47 -3.00 -2.21
CA ASP A 44 15.32 -3.38 -1.38
C ASP A 44 14.00 -2.92 -2.04
N ILE A 45 12.89 -3.58 -1.69
CA ILE A 45 11.54 -3.07 -1.99
C ILE A 45 10.95 -2.47 -0.73
N ILE A 46 10.57 -1.20 -0.84
CA ILE A 46 10.15 -0.38 0.30
C ILE A 46 8.76 0.17 0.02
N LEU A 47 7.81 -0.19 0.87
CA LEU A 47 6.49 0.45 0.89
C LEU A 47 6.59 1.77 1.66
N VAL A 48 5.98 2.83 1.14
CA VAL A 48 5.98 4.15 1.76
C VAL A 48 4.54 4.68 1.85
N GLY A 49 4.13 5.07 3.06
CA GLY A 49 2.83 5.71 3.28
C GLY A 49 2.72 7.05 2.56
N ASN A 50 1.64 7.24 1.81
CA ASN A 50 1.31 8.50 1.16
C ASN A 50 -0.14 8.88 1.51
N GLU A 51 -0.34 10.09 2.03
CA GLU A 51 -1.67 10.61 2.38
C GLU A 51 -2.45 11.06 1.13
N GLY A 52 -1.74 11.37 0.04
CA GLY A 52 -2.40 11.71 -1.23
C GLY A 52 -3.03 10.51 -1.95
N LEU A 53 -2.76 9.28 -1.50
CA LEU A 53 -3.33 8.06 -2.05
C LEU A 53 -4.39 7.53 -1.09
N ASN A 54 -5.62 7.35 -1.56
CA ASN A 54 -6.72 6.84 -0.75
C ASN A 54 -7.22 5.46 -1.21
N THR A 55 -6.67 4.90 -2.30
CA THR A 55 -7.11 3.61 -2.83
C THR A 55 -5.94 2.73 -3.28
N LEU A 56 -6.15 1.42 -3.38
CA LEU A 56 -5.16 0.45 -3.88
C LEU A 56 -5.39 0.09 -5.36
N ILE A 57 -6.14 0.91 -6.11
CA ILE A 57 -6.56 0.58 -7.48
C ILE A 57 -5.39 0.41 -8.44
N ASP A 58 -4.33 1.21 -8.27
CA ASP A 58 -3.14 1.19 -9.13
C ASP A 58 -2.44 -0.18 -9.14
N PHE A 59 -2.49 -0.88 -8.01
CA PHE A 59 -1.92 -2.21 -7.83
C PHE A 59 -2.68 -3.31 -8.58
N ARG A 60 -3.91 -3.03 -9.05
CA ARG A 60 -4.65 -3.97 -9.91
C ARG A 60 -4.07 -4.03 -11.31
N HIS A 61 -3.63 -2.89 -11.83
CA HIS A 61 -3.05 -2.79 -13.17
C HIS A 61 -1.59 -3.24 -13.17
N LYS A 62 -0.82 -2.83 -12.15
CA LYS A 62 0.59 -3.20 -12.00
C LYS A 62 0.77 -4.12 -10.78
N LYS A 63 0.90 -5.42 -11.04
CA LYS A 63 1.03 -6.45 -9.99
C LYS A 63 2.47 -6.86 -9.69
N ASN A 64 3.41 -6.62 -10.59
CA ASN A 64 4.79 -7.08 -10.45
C ASN A 64 5.72 -5.89 -10.23
N PHE A 65 6.53 -5.97 -9.18
CA PHE A 65 7.49 -4.95 -8.77
C PHE A 65 8.86 -5.60 -8.56
N GLU A 66 9.87 -5.13 -9.29
CA GLU A 66 11.23 -5.66 -9.24
C GLU A 66 12.22 -4.53 -8.94
N ALA A 67 13.08 -4.72 -7.93
CA ALA A 67 14.13 -3.77 -7.58
C ALA A 67 15.42 -4.01 -8.38
N GLY A 68 16.33 -3.02 -8.38
CA GLY A 68 17.58 -3.09 -9.11
C GLY A 68 18.52 -4.18 -8.57
N ARG A 69 19.19 -4.91 -9.45
CA ARG A 69 20.21 -5.91 -9.06
C ARG A 69 21.54 -5.24 -8.73
N GLY A 70 22.28 -5.82 -7.78
CA GLY A 70 23.65 -5.45 -7.49
C GLY A 70 24.58 -5.81 -8.65
N VAL A 71 25.56 -4.95 -8.93
CA VAL A 71 26.55 -5.19 -9.98
C VAL A 71 27.65 -6.12 -9.44
N SER A 72 28.14 -7.05 -10.25
CA SER A 72 29.25 -7.91 -9.86
C SER A 72 30.56 -7.11 -9.68
N GLY A 73 31.38 -7.55 -8.75
CA GLY A 73 32.74 -7.05 -8.59
C GLY A 73 33.59 -7.34 -9.82
N LYS A 74 34.68 -6.60 -9.98
CA LYS A 74 35.64 -6.76 -11.07
C LYS A 74 37.07 -6.76 -10.53
N GLY A 75 38.02 -7.12 -11.40
CA GLY A 75 39.44 -6.99 -11.08
C GLY A 75 39.85 -5.54 -10.79
N ARG A 76 41.10 -5.33 -10.40
CA ARG A 76 41.62 -4.01 -9.95
C ARG A 76 40.89 -3.45 -8.73
N GLN A 77 40.41 -4.32 -7.84
CA GLN A 77 39.71 -3.98 -6.60
C GLN A 77 38.43 -3.15 -6.84
N MET A 78 37.80 -3.34 -8.00
CA MET A 78 36.58 -2.62 -8.35
C MET A 78 35.37 -3.31 -7.73
N TYR A 79 34.85 -2.71 -6.67
CA TYR A 79 33.60 -3.13 -6.03
C TYR A 79 32.39 -2.81 -6.91
N GLY A 80 31.40 -3.69 -6.89
CA GLY A 80 30.15 -3.53 -7.61
C GLY A 80 29.26 -2.45 -7.00
N LYS A 81 28.58 -1.68 -7.84
CA LYS A 81 27.55 -0.73 -7.40
C LYS A 81 26.35 -1.49 -6.82
N SER A 82 25.78 -1.00 -5.72
CA SER A 82 24.50 -1.48 -5.22
C SER A 82 23.38 -1.24 -6.23
N GLY A 83 22.40 -2.14 -6.24
CA GLY A 83 21.16 -1.98 -6.99
C GLY A 83 20.33 -0.85 -6.42
N ASP A 84 19.57 -0.18 -7.28
CA ASP A 84 18.69 0.91 -6.86
C ASP A 84 17.41 0.34 -6.20
N ASP A 85 17.05 0.87 -5.03
CA ASP A 85 15.84 0.46 -4.31
C ASP A 85 14.57 0.84 -5.08
N LEU A 86 13.51 0.05 -4.91
CA LEU A 86 12.20 0.34 -5.47
C LEU A 86 11.25 0.81 -4.36
N ILE A 87 10.82 2.07 -4.47
CA ILE A 87 9.83 2.67 -3.58
C ILE A 87 8.44 2.50 -4.17
N ILE A 88 7.55 1.88 -3.40
CA ILE A 88 6.14 1.70 -3.74
C ILE A 88 5.31 2.55 -2.77
N LYS A 89 4.61 3.56 -3.29
CA LYS A 89 3.74 4.40 -2.47
C LYS A 89 2.41 3.69 -2.24
N VAL A 90 1.94 3.65 -1.00
CA VAL A 90 0.64 3.06 -0.63
C VAL A 90 -0.15 4.02 0.26
N PRO A 91 -1.49 3.95 0.25
CA PRO A 91 -2.32 4.71 1.17
C PRO A 91 -1.95 4.51 2.64
N VAL A 92 -2.09 5.56 3.43
CA VAL A 92 -2.02 5.45 4.89
C VAL A 92 -3.21 4.61 5.38
N GLY A 93 -2.96 3.70 6.33
CA GLY A 93 -3.92 2.69 6.79
C GLY A 93 -3.85 1.37 6.02
N THR A 94 -2.84 1.18 5.16
CA THR A 94 -2.59 -0.10 4.48
C THR A 94 -1.95 -1.10 5.44
N GLU A 95 -2.59 -2.25 5.61
CA GLU A 95 -2.05 -3.45 6.23
C GLU A 95 -1.43 -4.37 5.18
N VAL A 96 -0.30 -4.99 5.54
CA VAL A 96 0.50 -5.81 4.64
C VAL A 96 0.53 -7.23 5.19
N TYR A 97 0.02 -8.17 4.40
CA TYR A 97 -0.02 -9.60 4.71
C TYR A 97 0.88 -10.36 3.73
N ASP A 98 1.60 -11.36 4.25
CA ASP A 98 2.27 -12.34 3.40
C ASP A 98 1.22 -13.36 2.91
N LEU A 99 1.07 -13.51 1.60
CA LEU A 99 0.04 -14.37 1.02
C LEU A 99 0.33 -15.86 1.23
N GLU A 100 1.61 -16.26 1.34
CA GLU A 100 1.98 -17.66 1.53
C GLU A 100 1.74 -18.11 2.97
N MET A 101 2.05 -17.24 3.94
CA MET A 101 1.91 -17.56 5.36
C MET A 101 0.57 -17.13 5.95
N ASP A 102 -0.18 -16.27 5.25
CA ASP A 102 -1.39 -15.59 5.73
C ASP A 102 -1.19 -14.84 7.06
N VAL A 103 0.01 -14.27 7.24
CA VAL A 103 0.41 -13.53 8.45
C VAL A 103 0.57 -12.05 8.13
N LYS A 104 0.08 -11.18 9.02
CA LYS A 104 0.36 -9.74 8.98
C LYS A 104 1.84 -9.48 9.22
N ILE A 105 2.53 -8.94 8.23
CA ILE A 105 3.97 -8.61 8.31
C ILE A 105 4.22 -7.15 8.71
N GLY A 106 3.22 -6.28 8.54
CA GLY A 106 3.31 -4.88 8.94
C GLY A 106 2.07 -4.08 8.60
N ASP A 107 2.07 -2.82 9.02
CA ASP A 107 1.08 -1.80 8.70
C ASP A 107 1.73 -0.43 8.53
N ILE A 108 1.10 0.38 7.70
CA ILE A 108 1.53 1.74 7.38
C ILE A 108 0.46 2.67 7.90
N THR A 109 0.75 3.35 9.00
CA THR A 109 -0.18 4.19 9.75
C THR A 109 0.11 5.68 9.63
N GLU A 110 1.31 6.05 9.16
CA GLU A 110 1.75 7.44 9.06
C GLU A 110 2.24 7.79 7.65
N HIS A 111 2.10 9.07 7.29
CA HIS A 111 2.69 9.61 6.08
C HIS A 111 4.22 9.48 6.07
N GLY A 112 4.79 9.04 4.96
CA GLY A 112 6.23 8.87 4.82
C GLY A 112 6.82 7.68 5.59
N GLN A 113 6.01 6.94 6.35
CA GLN A 113 6.47 5.73 7.03
C GLN A 113 7.00 4.72 6.01
N ARG A 114 8.22 4.23 6.23
CA ARG A 114 8.91 3.30 5.34
C ARG A 114 8.87 1.89 5.93
N PHE A 115 8.38 0.93 5.15
CA PHE A 115 8.35 -0.48 5.51
C PHE A 115 9.08 -1.31 4.44
N VAL A 116 10.09 -2.07 4.85
CA VAL A 116 10.85 -2.94 3.92
C VAL A 116 10.03 -4.22 3.68
N ALA A 117 9.39 -4.29 2.53
CA ALA A 117 8.53 -5.41 2.12
C ALA A 117 9.34 -6.65 1.70
N ALA A 118 10.47 -6.43 1.00
CA ALA A 118 11.39 -7.48 0.60
C ALA A 118 12.83 -6.94 0.62
N LYS A 119 13.73 -7.67 1.29
CA LYS A 119 15.16 -7.33 1.35
C LYS A 119 15.90 -7.82 0.10
N GLY A 120 16.76 -6.97 -0.45
CA GLY A 120 17.71 -7.32 -1.50
C GLY A 120 18.79 -8.24 -0.97
N GLY A 121 19.32 -9.08 -1.87
CA GLY A 121 20.37 -10.03 -1.55
C GLY A 121 21.72 -9.34 -1.30
N ASP A 122 22.50 -9.90 -0.40
CA ASP A 122 23.82 -9.38 -0.07
C ASP A 122 24.84 -9.64 -1.20
N GLY A 123 25.81 -8.74 -1.31
CA GLY A 123 26.86 -8.82 -2.31
C GLY A 123 27.85 -9.95 -2.01
N GLY A 124 28.27 -10.67 -3.06
CA GLY A 124 29.28 -11.71 -2.95
C GLY A 124 30.69 -11.16 -2.74
N LEU A 125 31.51 -11.88 -1.99
CA LEU A 125 32.88 -11.52 -1.65
C LEU A 125 33.84 -11.90 -2.78
N GLY A 126 34.69 -10.95 -3.17
CA GLY A 126 35.79 -11.19 -4.09
C GLY A 126 36.91 -12.00 -3.46
N ASN A 127 37.85 -12.46 -4.29
CA ASN A 127 38.93 -13.32 -3.83
C ASN A 127 39.89 -12.65 -2.83
N MET A 128 39.91 -11.32 -2.76
CA MET A 128 40.71 -10.59 -1.78
C MET A 128 40.37 -10.95 -0.33
N HIS A 129 39.10 -11.23 -0.01
CA HIS A 129 38.67 -11.57 1.36
C HIS A 129 39.18 -12.92 1.85
N PHE A 130 39.49 -13.83 0.93
CA PHE A 130 39.97 -15.18 1.26
C PHE A 130 41.49 -15.24 1.43
N LYS A 131 42.18 -14.10 1.35
CA LYS A 131 43.63 -14.02 1.48
C LYS A 131 44.04 -14.21 2.94
N SER A 132 44.93 -15.14 3.20
CA SER A 132 45.51 -15.38 4.52
C SER A 132 47.03 -15.55 4.44
N SER A 133 47.69 -15.62 5.60
CA SER A 133 49.14 -15.86 5.68
C SER A 133 49.56 -17.18 5.01
N ARG A 134 48.66 -18.18 5.02
CA ARG A 134 48.83 -19.50 4.38
C ARG A 134 48.32 -19.52 2.94
N ASN A 135 47.25 -18.80 2.62
CA ASN A 135 46.68 -18.73 1.27
C ASN A 135 46.86 -17.32 0.67
N ARG A 136 47.99 -17.09 -0.01
CA ARG A 136 48.34 -15.77 -0.55
C ARG A 136 47.69 -15.45 -1.91
N ALA A 137 47.21 -16.46 -2.63
CA ALA A 137 46.60 -16.33 -3.95
C ALA A 137 45.27 -17.12 -4.04
N PRO A 138 44.27 -16.77 -3.22
CA PRO A 138 42.96 -17.41 -3.26
C PRO A 138 42.29 -17.22 -4.64
N GLN A 139 41.72 -18.30 -5.16
CA GLN A 139 40.87 -18.27 -6.35
C GLN A 139 39.37 -18.29 -5.99
N GLN A 140 39.05 -18.46 -4.71
CA GLN A 140 37.70 -18.51 -4.18
C GLN A 140 37.03 -17.14 -4.26
N PHE A 141 35.75 -17.11 -4.59
CA PHE A 141 34.87 -15.97 -4.50
C PHE A 141 33.48 -16.49 -4.13
N THR A 142 32.62 -15.66 -3.55
CA THR A 142 31.22 -16.03 -3.32
C THR A 142 30.30 -15.38 -4.35
N PRO A 143 29.26 -16.09 -4.82
CA PRO A 143 28.18 -15.45 -5.56
C PRO A 143 27.42 -14.49 -4.64
N GLY A 144 26.70 -13.54 -5.24
CA GLY A 144 25.75 -12.73 -4.48
C GLY A 144 24.55 -13.56 -4.05
N GLU A 145 23.91 -13.16 -2.96
CA GLU A 145 22.71 -13.81 -2.48
C GLU A 145 21.48 -13.41 -3.31
N ASP A 146 20.49 -14.30 -3.36
CA ASP A 146 19.24 -14.00 -4.03
C ASP A 146 18.39 -13.02 -3.20
N GLY A 147 17.75 -12.07 -3.88
CA GLY A 147 16.81 -11.15 -3.24
C GLY A 147 15.55 -11.89 -2.80
N GLN A 148 14.89 -11.36 -1.77
CA GLN A 148 13.62 -11.93 -1.32
C GLN A 148 12.53 -11.75 -2.37
N ILE A 149 11.77 -12.82 -2.59
CA ILE A 149 10.58 -12.82 -3.44
C ILE A 149 9.39 -13.12 -2.53
N ARG A 150 8.37 -12.27 -2.57
CA ARG A 150 7.14 -12.45 -1.78
C ARG A 150 5.92 -12.08 -2.59
N GLN A 151 4.81 -12.76 -2.32
CA GLN A 151 3.48 -12.31 -2.71
C GLN A 151 2.85 -11.64 -1.51
N LEU A 152 2.49 -10.37 -1.66
CA LEU A 152 1.90 -9.57 -0.61
C LEU A 152 0.44 -9.31 -0.92
N ARG A 153 -0.41 -9.48 0.09
CA ARG A 153 -1.79 -9.01 0.10
C ARG A 153 -1.83 -7.71 0.89
N LEU A 154 -2.17 -6.63 0.21
CA LEU A 154 -2.36 -5.30 0.78
C LEU A 154 -3.85 -5.11 1.06
N GLU A 155 -4.19 -4.68 2.27
CA GLU A 155 -5.56 -4.39 2.69
C GLU A 155 -5.65 -2.99 3.29
N LEU A 156 -6.54 -2.14 2.77
CA LEU A 156 -6.76 -0.80 3.30
C LEU A 156 -7.85 -0.81 4.37
N LYS A 157 -7.55 -0.30 5.57
CA LYS A 157 -8.49 -0.22 6.70
C LYS A 157 -9.40 1.02 6.70
N VAL A 158 -9.24 1.93 5.74
CA VAL A 158 -10.02 3.18 5.66
C VAL A 158 -11.36 2.91 4.97
N LEU A 159 -12.45 3.37 5.58
CA LEU A 159 -13.83 3.03 5.17
C LEU A 159 -14.40 3.99 4.14
N ALA A 160 -14.15 5.29 4.26
CA ALA A 160 -14.50 6.30 3.27
C ALA A 160 -13.84 7.64 3.60
N ASP A 161 -13.56 8.42 2.56
CA ASP A 161 -13.12 9.81 2.67
C ASP A 161 -14.32 10.75 2.79
N VAL A 162 -15.42 10.38 2.11
CA VAL A 162 -16.66 11.15 2.05
C VAL A 162 -17.84 10.30 2.48
N GLY A 163 -18.59 10.78 3.47
CA GLY A 163 -19.85 10.16 3.90
C GLY A 163 -21.07 10.88 3.34
N LEU A 164 -21.99 10.16 2.68
CA LEU A 164 -23.26 10.71 2.22
C LEU A 164 -24.33 10.60 3.30
N LEU A 165 -24.88 11.74 3.68
CA LEU A 165 -25.97 11.90 4.63
C LEU A 165 -27.24 12.30 3.91
N GLY A 166 -28.39 11.86 4.41
CA GLY A 166 -29.68 12.21 3.82
C GLY A 166 -30.75 11.19 4.14
N PHE A 167 -32.00 11.63 3.96
CA PHE A 167 -33.19 10.81 4.16
C PHE A 167 -33.21 9.60 3.22
N PRO A 168 -34.00 8.55 3.54
CA PRO A 168 -34.13 7.40 2.66
C PRO A 168 -34.77 7.90 1.37
N ASN A 169 -34.34 7.37 0.23
CA ASN A 169 -34.75 7.82 -1.10
C ASN A 169 -34.26 9.22 -1.54
N ALA A 170 -33.40 9.90 -0.78
CA ALA A 170 -32.75 11.15 -1.22
C ALA A 170 -31.80 10.99 -2.43
N GLY A 171 -31.76 9.81 -3.06
CA GLY A 171 -30.90 9.52 -4.21
C GLY A 171 -29.45 9.17 -3.87
N LYS A 172 -29.13 8.88 -2.60
CA LYS A 172 -27.75 8.61 -2.14
C LYS A 172 -27.07 7.47 -2.91
N SER A 173 -27.68 6.28 -2.92
CA SER A 173 -27.11 5.13 -3.63
C SER A 173 -27.02 5.36 -5.14
N THR A 174 -28.00 6.06 -5.73
CA THR A 174 -27.99 6.47 -7.14
C THR A 174 -26.84 7.44 -7.45
N TYR A 175 -26.54 8.36 -6.53
CA TYR A 175 -25.40 9.26 -6.66
C TYR A 175 -24.08 8.50 -6.61
N VAL A 176 -23.90 7.59 -5.64
CA VAL A 176 -22.71 6.71 -5.54
C VAL A 176 -22.51 5.93 -6.84
N ASP A 177 -23.56 5.32 -7.38
CA ASP A 177 -23.51 4.61 -8.67
C ASP A 177 -23.09 5.51 -9.84
N ALA A 178 -23.54 6.76 -9.86
CA ALA A 178 -23.26 7.69 -10.95
C ALA A 178 -21.82 8.24 -10.93
N VAL A 179 -21.26 8.50 -9.75
CA VAL A 179 -19.92 9.10 -9.61
C VAL A 179 -18.79 8.06 -9.51
N SER A 180 -19.13 6.80 -9.25
CA SER A 180 -18.13 5.76 -9.02
C SER A 180 -17.50 5.27 -10.34
N SER A 181 -16.18 5.32 -10.41
CA SER A 181 -15.36 4.82 -11.51
C SER A 181 -15.32 3.27 -11.56
N ALA A 182 -15.74 2.62 -10.47
CA ALA A 182 -15.94 1.17 -10.39
C ALA A 182 -17.39 0.87 -9.98
N LYS A 183 -17.93 -0.32 -10.31
CA LYS A 183 -19.24 -0.72 -9.81
C LYS A 183 -19.25 -0.66 -8.27
N PRO A 184 -20.16 0.12 -7.64
CA PRO A 184 -20.27 0.14 -6.21
C PRO A 184 -20.51 -1.25 -5.65
N LYS A 185 -19.87 -1.56 -4.54
CA LYS A 185 -19.99 -2.86 -3.89
C LYS A 185 -20.50 -2.67 -2.48
N ILE A 186 -21.41 -3.55 -2.15
CA ILE A 186 -21.95 -3.80 -0.84
C ILE A 186 -20.81 -4.41 -0.01
N ALA A 187 -20.44 -3.76 1.10
CA ALA A 187 -19.28 -4.14 1.90
C ALA A 187 -19.69 -4.74 3.25
N ASP A 188 -19.21 -5.96 3.51
CA ASP A 188 -19.54 -6.74 4.70
C ASP A 188 -18.54 -6.46 5.83
N TYR A 189 -18.66 -5.30 6.49
CA TYR A 189 -17.82 -4.99 7.65
C TYR A 189 -18.35 -5.70 8.91
N PRO A 190 -17.47 -6.17 9.82
CA PRO A 190 -17.86 -6.95 11.00
C PRO A 190 -18.83 -6.23 11.96
N PHE A 191 -18.96 -4.91 11.81
CA PHE A 191 -19.72 -4.02 12.68
C PHE A 191 -20.93 -3.37 11.98
N THR A 192 -21.22 -3.71 10.71
CA THR A 192 -22.37 -3.16 9.97
C THR A 192 -23.52 -4.16 9.91
N THR A 193 -24.71 -3.78 10.40
CA THR A 193 -25.95 -4.56 10.18
C THR A 193 -26.61 -4.28 8.84
N LEU A 194 -26.36 -3.08 8.29
CA LEU A 194 -26.76 -2.68 6.95
C LEU A 194 -25.49 -2.44 6.16
N TYR A 195 -25.33 -3.18 5.08
CA TYR A 195 -24.17 -3.05 4.21
C TYR A 195 -24.16 -1.68 3.52
N PRO A 196 -23.16 -0.82 3.77
CA PRO A 196 -23.05 0.46 3.08
C PRO A 196 -22.67 0.25 1.61
N ALA A 197 -23.25 1.09 0.74
CA ALA A 197 -22.82 1.16 -0.66
C ALA A 197 -21.57 2.05 -0.74
N LEU A 198 -20.46 1.46 -1.19
CA LEU A 198 -19.19 2.17 -1.35
C LEU A 198 -18.87 2.36 -2.83
N GLY A 199 -18.53 3.59 -3.20
CA GLY A 199 -18.08 3.98 -4.53
C GLY A 199 -16.69 4.60 -4.50
N VAL A 200 -15.91 4.39 -5.56
CA VAL A 200 -14.58 4.97 -5.72
C VAL A 200 -14.64 6.03 -6.81
N VAL A 201 -14.33 7.27 -6.45
CA VAL A 201 -14.33 8.39 -7.39
C VAL A 201 -12.89 8.72 -7.75
N SER A 202 -12.53 8.58 -9.03
CA SER A 202 -11.23 9.00 -9.55
C SER A 202 -11.33 10.43 -10.08
N ILE A 203 -10.47 11.33 -9.58
CA ILE A 203 -10.39 12.73 -10.06
C ILE A 203 -9.34 12.81 -11.17
N ASP A 204 -8.15 12.24 -10.94
CA ASP A 204 -7.08 12.10 -11.92
C ASP A 204 -6.34 10.75 -11.74
N SER A 205 -5.18 10.58 -12.40
CA SER A 205 -4.41 9.33 -12.36
C SER A 205 -3.75 9.02 -11.02
N GLU A 206 -3.60 9.99 -10.12
CA GLU A 206 -2.96 9.80 -8.82
C GLU A 206 -3.90 10.12 -7.64
N THR A 207 -5.03 10.78 -7.90
CA THR A 207 -6.00 11.19 -6.88
C THR A 207 -7.34 10.48 -7.07
N SER A 208 -7.72 9.74 -6.05
CA SER A 208 -9.01 9.09 -5.93
C SER A 208 -9.49 9.20 -4.49
N PHE A 209 -10.79 9.11 -4.27
CA PHE A 209 -11.38 9.09 -2.94
C PHE A 209 -12.57 8.13 -2.88
N VAL A 210 -12.86 7.64 -1.69
CA VAL A 210 -13.93 6.69 -1.42
C VAL A 210 -15.15 7.42 -0.87
N VAL A 211 -16.30 7.22 -1.51
CA VAL A 211 -17.60 7.73 -1.07
C VAL A 211 -18.40 6.58 -0.46
N ALA A 212 -18.86 6.74 0.78
CA ALA A 212 -19.79 5.82 1.42
C ALA A 212 -21.19 6.42 1.45
N ASP A 213 -22.19 5.64 1.02
CA ASP A 213 -23.56 5.82 1.46
C ASP A 213 -23.67 5.36 2.91
N ILE A 214 -24.07 6.26 3.81
CA ILE A 214 -24.27 5.98 5.23
C ILE A 214 -25.76 5.60 5.38
N PRO A 215 -26.07 4.30 5.55
CA PRO A 215 -27.45 3.89 5.80
C PRO A 215 -27.81 4.24 7.26
N GLY A 216 -29.02 4.74 7.47
CA GLY A 216 -29.65 4.67 8.80
C GLY A 216 -29.28 5.74 9.83
N LEU A 217 -29.01 6.99 9.45
CA LEU A 217 -29.03 8.13 10.39
C LEU A 217 -30.46 8.63 10.68
N ILE A 218 -31.44 7.75 10.77
CA ILE A 218 -32.82 8.15 11.10
C ILE A 218 -33.59 7.02 11.78
N GLU A 219 -34.31 7.43 12.83
CA GLU A 219 -35.19 6.69 13.73
C GLU A 219 -34.60 5.40 14.33
N GLY A 220 -33.87 5.55 15.44
CA GLY A 220 -33.51 4.45 16.34
C GLY A 220 -32.01 4.23 16.57
N ALA A 221 -31.13 4.95 15.87
CA ALA A 221 -29.67 4.85 16.04
C ALA A 221 -29.21 5.25 17.46
N ALA A 222 -29.94 6.15 18.12
CA ALA A 222 -29.63 6.62 19.47
C ALA A 222 -30.18 5.71 20.59
N GLU A 223 -31.24 4.93 20.36
CA GLU A 223 -31.97 4.22 21.44
C GLU A 223 -31.83 2.69 21.46
N GLY A 224 -31.31 2.02 20.43
CA GLY A 224 -31.41 0.55 20.46
C GLY A 224 -30.64 -0.25 19.43
N ALA A 225 -29.31 -0.13 19.40
CA ALA A 225 -28.36 -1.19 19.04
C ALA A 225 -26.97 -0.56 19.00
N GLY A 226 -26.01 -1.02 19.82
CA GLY A 226 -24.63 -0.47 19.87
C GLY A 226 -23.81 -0.49 18.57
N LEU A 227 -24.44 -0.83 17.43
CA LEU A 227 -23.93 -0.89 16.06
C LEU A 227 -23.87 0.48 15.37
N GLY A 228 -24.83 1.38 15.64
CA GLY A 228 -24.82 2.74 15.07
C GLY A 228 -23.65 3.59 15.57
N ILE A 229 -23.34 3.49 16.86
CA ILE A 229 -22.21 4.21 17.49
C ILE A 229 -20.86 3.72 16.96
N GLN A 230 -20.69 2.41 16.72
CA GLN A 230 -19.45 1.89 16.15
C GLN A 230 -19.29 2.33 14.69
N PHE A 231 -20.34 2.30 13.88
CA PHE A 231 -20.31 2.81 12.51
C PHE A 231 -19.99 4.31 12.47
N LEU A 232 -20.62 5.11 13.32
CA LEU A 232 -20.35 6.55 13.45
C LEU A 232 -18.92 6.86 13.95
N LYS A 233 -18.33 6.04 14.84
CA LYS A 233 -16.92 6.15 15.21
C LYS A 233 -15.96 5.93 14.03
N HIS A 234 -16.32 5.08 13.08
CA HIS A 234 -15.54 4.91 11.86
C HIS A 234 -15.75 6.09 10.89
N LEU A 235 -16.94 6.66 10.91
CA LEU A 235 -17.34 7.86 10.18
C LEU A 235 -16.62 9.13 10.69
N GLN A 236 -16.14 9.15 11.94
CA GLN A 236 -15.27 10.21 12.46
C GLN A 236 -13.92 10.33 11.72
N ARG A 237 -13.54 9.32 10.92
CA ARG A 237 -12.37 9.39 10.03
C ARG A 237 -12.71 9.86 8.62
N THR A 238 -13.99 10.03 8.28
CA THR A 238 -14.39 10.69 7.03
C THR A 238 -14.02 12.17 7.15
N GLY A 239 -13.26 12.68 6.19
CA GLY A 239 -12.85 14.09 6.19
C GLY A 239 -13.99 15.03 5.82
N LEU A 240 -15.05 14.51 5.20
CA LEU A 240 -16.15 15.32 4.68
C LEU A 240 -17.48 14.56 4.70
N LEU A 241 -18.54 15.26 5.12
CA LEU A 241 -19.92 14.77 5.08
C LEU A 241 -20.71 15.55 4.05
N LEU A 242 -21.31 14.85 3.10
CA LEU A 242 -22.15 15.40 2.06
C LEU A 242 -23.62 15.21 2.41
N HIS A 243 -24.31 16.30 2.72
CA HIS A 243 -25.74 16.29 3.02
C HIS A 243 -26.56 16.37 1.73
N MET A 244 -27.19 15.25 1.36
CA MET A 244 -28.14 15.15 0.25
C MET A 244 -29.55 15.48 0.72
N VAL A 245 -30.13 16.52 0.10
CA VAL A 245 -31.47 17.01 0.40
C VAL A 245 -32.32 16.86 -0.85
N GLU A 246 -33.44 16.16 -0.73
CA GLU A 246 -34.42 16.07 -1.80
C GLU A 246 -35.22 17.37 -1.88
N LEU A 247 -35.29 17.98 -3.05
CA LEU A 247 -36.10 19.17 -3.28
C LEU A 247 -37.51 18.73 -3.73
N PRO A 248 -38.57 19.04 -2.96
CA PRO A 248 -39.92 18.61 -3.30
C PRO A 248 -40.42 19.33 -4.56
N VAL A 249 -40.99 18.57 -5.49
CA VAL A 249 -41.54 19.06 -6.77
C VAL A 249 -43.02 19.48 -6.65
N PHE A 250 -43.72 19.00 -5.62
CA PHE A 250 -45.15 19.24 -5.40
C PHE A 250 -45.43 19.76 -3.98
N ALA A 251 -46.46 20.61 -3.86
CA ALA A 251 -46.96 21.07 -2.57
C ALA A 251 -47.58 19.89 -1.79
N GLY A 252 -46.97 19.50 -0.67
CA GLY A 252 -47.42 18.39 0.19
C GLY A 252 -46.32 17.41 0.61
N MET A 253 -45.13 17.49 0.00
CA MET A 253 -43.95 16.74 0.44
C MET A 253 -43.27 17.40 1.64
N ALA A 254 -42.44 16.61 2.35
CA ALA A 254 -41.70 17.05 3.53
C ALA A 254 -40.88 18.33 3.27
N ASN A 255 -40.87 19.23 4.26
CA ASN A 255 -40.16 20.50 4.14
C ASN A 255 -38.63 20.24 4.19
N PRO A 256 -37.85 20.60 3.16
CA PRO A 256 -36.41 20.33 3.11
C PRO A 256 -35.66 21.02 4.26
N VAL A 257 -36.14 22.17 4.74
CA VAL A 257 -35.55 22.87 5.90
C VAL A 257 -35.74 22.06 7.19
N GLN A 258 -36.87 21.37 7.34
CA GLN A 258 -37.11 20.53 8.52
C GLN A 258 -36.26 19.26 8.47
N GLN A 259 -36.08 18.68 7.28
CA GLN A 259 -35.20 17.53 7.07
C GLN A 259 -33.75 17.87 7.43
N VAL A 260 -33.23 19.00 6.93
CA VAL A 260 -31.87 19.42 7.23
C VAL A 260 -31.66 19.59 8.73
N LYS A 261 -32.56 20.31 9.40
CA LYS A 261 -32.49 20.55 10.86
C LYS A 261 -32.60 19.27 11.67
N ALA A 262 -33.42 18.31 11.25
CA ALA A 262 -33.56 17.03 11.93
C ALA A 262 -32.24 16.24 11.89
N LEU A 263 -31.60 16.19 10.73
CA LEU A 263 -30.29 15.53 10.55
C LEU A 263 -29.17 16.26 11.30
N GLU A 264 -29.16 17.60 11.30
CA GLU A 264 -28.20 18.40 12.09
C GLU A 264 -28.33 18.12 13.59
N CYS A 265 -29.56 18.15 14.13
CA CYS A 265 -29.80 17.83 15.54
C CYS A 265 -29.42 16.38 15.89
N GLU A 266 -29.51 15.45 14.95
CA GLU A 266 -29.09 14.08 15.15
C GLU A 266 -27.56 13.97 15.18
N LEU A 267 -26.86 14.60 14.24
CA LEU A 267 -25.40 14.69 14.24
C LEU A 267 -24.85 15.35 15.51
N GLU A 268 -25.49 16.43 15.99
CA GLU A 268 -25.10 17.11 17.23
C GLU A 268 -25.23 16.22 18.47
N LYS A 269 -26.20 15.30 18.51
CA LYS A 269 -26.34 14.32 19.61
C LYS A 269 -25.24 13.26 19.61
N PHE A 270 -24.53 13.08 18.50
CA PHE A 270 -23.48 12.09 18.33
C PHE A 270 -22.06 12.67 18.39
N SER A 271 -21.91 14.01 18.39
CA SER A 271 -20.64 14.71 18.58
C SER A 271 -20.22 14.79 20.04
#